data_AF-A0A526S3M6-F1
#
_entry.id   AF-A0A526S3M6-F1
#
_cell.length_a   1.000
_cell.length_b   1.000
_cell.length_c   1.000
_cell.angle_alpha   90.00
_cell.angle_beta   90.00
_cell.angle_gamma   90.00
#
_symmetry.space_group_name_H-M   'P 1'
#
loop_
_entity.id
_entity.type
_entity.pdbx_description
1 polymer ?
#
loop_
_entity_poly.entity_id
_entity_poly.type
_entity_poly.pdbx_seq_one_letter_code
_entity_poly.pdbx_strand_id
1 'polypeptide(L)'
;MHVGLKEIPARILDVAIGALTQANQHAVYYNPGMDHWTDMSVLNAAMAGELFLKAIVAKQHPLLIFRDLFQLDDPVNQDLKLEHIIERGKTYNFEHMPKLLWVSTGERLPDVDNFEKLRRARNAIQHFCSPSESVDLRRLSLEFLYNNIDPLIKRHFDLNSIEYHEDTSVGYDYVVSCLIRHELFFSIPDDFSITEIDLNGELSGCSAAYRKQLAKRFSEKGLDLAKIASRY
;
A
#
# COMPACT_ATOMS: atom_id res chain seq x y z
N MET A 1 -20.05 19.61 8.97
CA MET A 1 -18.62 19.28 8.80
C MET A 1 -17.93 20.45 8.13
N HIS A 2 -16.92 21.03 8.78
CA HIS A 2 -16.14 22.17 8.28
C HIS A 2 -15.52 21.85 6.92
N VAL A 3 -15.52 22.80 5.97
CA VAL A 3 -15.07 22.56 4.58
C VAL A 3 -13.63 22.05 4.55
N GLY A 4 -12.74 22.66 5.35
CA GLY A 4 -11.34 22.23 5.47
C GLY A 4 -11.16 20.77 5.91
N LEU A 5 -12.10 20.21 6.67
CA LEU A 5 -12.04 18.80 7.09
C LEU A 5 -12.53 17.83 6.00
N LYS A 6 -13.34 18.30 5.04
CA LYS A 6 -13.90 17.45 3.98
C LYS A 6 -12.84 17.01 2.98
N GLU A 7 -11.82 17.83 2.76
CA GLU A 7 -10.78 17.57 1.75
C GLU A 7 -9.60 16.75 2.29
N ILE A 8 -9.46 16.65 3.61
CA ILE A 8 -8.36 15.93 4.27
C ILE A 8 -8.20 14.49 3.75
N PRO A 9 -9.27 13.67 3.64
CA PRO A 9 -9.13 12.29 3.19
C PRO A 9 -8.54 12.19 1.78
N ALA A 10 -9.02 13.03 0.85
CA ALA A 10 -8.54 13.05 -0.53
C ALA A 10 -7.08 13.51 -0.62
N ARG A 11 -6.71 14.58 0.10
CA ARG A 11 -5.33 15.09 0.14
C ARG A 11 -4.35 14.06 0.69
N ILE A 12 -4.74 13.31 1.73
CA ILE A 12 -3.93 12.23 2.28
C ILE A 12 -3.81 11.08 1.26
N LEU A 13 -4.92 10.74 0.58
CA LEU A 13 -4.94 9.70 -0.43
C LEU A 13 -3.96 9.99 -1.59
N ASP A 14 -3.91 11.22 -2.09
CA ASP A 14 -3.01 11.60 -3.17
C ASP A 14 -1.53 11.36 -2.80
N VAL A 15 -1.14 11.72 -1.56
CA VAL A 15 0.22 11.46 -1.05
C VAL A 15 0.45 9.97 -0.80
N ALA A 16 -0.58 9.24 -0.34
CA ALA A 16 -0.50 7.79 -0.14
C ALA A 16 -0.20 7.05 -1.44
N ILE A 17 -0.82 7.48 -2.55
CA ILE A 17 -0.57 6.94 -3.90
C ILE A 17 0.88 7.19 -4.33
N GLY A 18 1.41 8.39 -4.08
CA GLY A 18 2.83 8.69 -4.32
C GLY A 18 3.77 7.77 -3.52
N ALA A 19 3.49 7.57 -2.23
CA ALA A 19 4.27 6.66 -1.39
C ALA A 19 4.16 5.19 -1.85
N LEU A 20 2.98 4.75 -2.30
CA LEU A 20 2.76 3.41 -2.86
C LEU A 20 3.57 3.19 -4.13
N THR A 21 3.55 4.19 -5.02
CA THR A 21 4.31 4.19 -6.28
C THR A 21 5.79 3.94 -6.02
N GLN A 22 6.36 4.68 -5.06
CA GLN A 22 7.76 4.49 -4.64
C GLN A 22 7.98 3.16 -3.94
N ALA A 23 7.04 2.68 -3.13
CA ALA A 23 7.17 1.42 -2.42
C ALA A 23 7.23 0.24 -3.40
N ASN A 24 6.33 0.19 -4.38
CA ASN A 24 6.35 -0.80 -5.46
C ASN A 24 7.64 -0.68 -6.27
N GLN A 25 8.09 0.53 -6.62
CA GLN A 25 9.32 0.73 -7.37
C GLN A 25 10.52 0.10 -6.65
N HIS A 26 10.73 0.44 -5.38
CA HIS A 26 11.87 -0.06 -4.61
C HIS A 26 11.77 -1.56 -4.32
N ALA A 27 10.56 -2.08 -4.15
CA ALA A 27 10.34 -3.49 -3.88
C ALA A 27 10.48 -4.37 -5.13
N VAL A 28 10.12 -3.88 -6.32
CA VAL A 28 10.14 -4.66 -7.58
C VAL A 28 11.42 -4.47 -8.38
N TYR A 29 11.86 -3.22 -8.57
CA TYR A 29 12.95 -2.86 -9.49
C TYR A 29 14.26 -2.64 -8.73
N TYR A 30 14.86 -3.73 -8.26
CA TYR A 30 16.12 -3.67 -7.52
C TYR A 30 17.26 -3.14 -8.39
N ASN A 31 17.96 -2.12 -7.88
CA ASN A 31 19.21 -1.65 -8.44
C ASN A 31 20.38 -2.01 -7.50
N PRO A 32 21.24 -2.99 -7.86
CA PRO A 32 22.35 -3.41 -7.01
C PRO A 32 23.42 -2.34 -6.78
N GLY A 33 23.44 -1.27 -7.58
CA GLY A 33 24.36 -0.15 -7.40
C GLY A 33 23.87 0.93 -6.43
N MET A 34 22.69 0.76 -5.84
CA MET A 34 22.05 1.76 -4.96
C MET A 34 22.03 1.25 -3.51
N ASP A 35 22.90 1.79 -2.68
CA ASP A 35 22.89 1.54 -1.24
C ASP A 35 21.51 1.92 -0.65
N HIS A 36 21.05 1.15 0.34
CA HIS A 36 19.78 1.37 1.05
C HIS A 36 18.50 1.26 0.21
N TRP A 37 18.56 0.84 -1.05
CA TRP A 37 17.38 0.67 -1.91
C TRP A 37 16.31 -0.23 -1.27
N THR A 38 16.75 -1.34 -0.67
CA THR A 38 15.89 -2.29 0.04
C THR A 38 15.32 -1.70 1.33
N ASP A 39 16.07 -0.85 2.03
CA ASP A 39 15.58 -0.15 3.22
C ASP A 39 14.46 0.83 2.84
N MET A 40 14.64 1.56 1.73
CA MET A 40 13.63 2.48 1.20
C MET A 40 12.33 1.78 0.82
N SER A 41 12.37 0.52 0.37
CA SER A 41 11.15 -0.26 0.13
C SER A 41 10.28 -0.38 1.39
N VAL A 42 10.90 -0.62 2.55
CA VAL A 42 10.19 -0.76 3.84
C VAL A 42 9.67 0.57 4.33
N LEU A 43 10.49 1.64 4.23
CA LEU A 43 10.10 2.98 4.66
C LEU A 43 8.92 3.51 3.85
N ASN A 44 8.97 3.35 2.52
CA ASN A 44 7.91 3.79 1.62
C ASN A 44 6.65 2.93 1.79
N ALA A 45 6.78 1.60 1.98
CA ALA A 45 5.64 0.73 2.25
C ALA A 45 4.94 1.12 3.56
N ALA A 46 5.69 1.38 4.64
CA ALA A 46 5.12 1.83 5.90
C ALA A 46 4.46 3.22 5.79
N MET A 47 5.06 4.16 5.04
CA MET A 47 4.47 5.47 4.76
C MET A 47 3.16 5.35 3.98
N ALA A 48 3.15 4.55 2.91
CA ALA A 48 1.93 4.27 2.13
C ALA A 48 0.84 3.68 3.03
N GLY A 49 1.18 2.68 3.84
CA GLY A 49 0.24 2.06 4.77
C GLY A 49 -0.31 3.03 5.81
N GLU A 50 0.55 3.87 6.41
CA GLU A 50 0.10 4.89 7.37
C GLU A 50 -0.88 5.87 6.73
N LEU A 51 -0.56 6.38 5.54
CA LEU A 51 -1.37 7.38 4.85
C LEU A 51 -2.69 6.78 4.33
N PHE A 52 -2.70 5.59 3.74
CA PHE A 52 -3.95 4.95 3.32
C PHE A 52 -4.87 4.67 4.51
N LEU A 53 -4.34 4.15 5.62
CA LEU A 53 -5.14 3.90 6.80
C LEU A 53 -5.70 5.21 7.38
N LYS A 54 -4.91 6.30 7.38
CA LYS A 54 -5.40 7.64 7.73
C LYS A 54 -6.48 8.13 6.78
N ALA A 55 -6.33 7.94 5.47
CA ALA A 55 -7.33 8.35 4.48
C ALA A 55 -8.65 7.58 4.69
N ILE A 56 -8.59 6.28 4.98
CA ILE A 56 -9.78 5.46 5.29
C ILE A 56 -10.47 5.97 6.56
N VAL A 57 -9.71 6.15 7.64
CA VAL A 57 -10.24 6.65 8.92
C VAL A 57 -10.86 8.03 8.73
N ALA A 58 -10.16 8.94 8.04
CA ALA A 58 -10.60 10.30 7.80
C ALA A 58 -11.84 10.37 6.90
N LYS A 59 -12.00 9.43 5.96
CA LYS A 59 -13.21 9.33 5.11
C LYS A 59 -14.46 9.09 5.95
N GLN A 60 -14.35 8.34 7.06
CA GLN A 60 -15.44 8.14 8.01
C GLN A 60 -15.56 9.31 8.99
N HIS A 61 -14.43 9.66 9.63
CA HIS A 61 -14.38 10.65 10.70
C HIS A 61 -13.05 11.43 10.63
N PRO A 62 -13.00 12.59 9.93
CA PRO A 62 -11.77 13.35 9.72
C PRO A 62 -11.02 13.74 11.00
N LEU A 63 -11.72 13.91 12.11
CA LEU A 63 -11.09 14.30 13.38
C LEU A 63 -10.39 13.15 14.11
N LEU A 64 -10.71 11.89 13.80
CA LEU A 64 -10.15 10.73 14.52
C LEU A 64 -8.68 10.45 14.21
N ILE A 65 -8.14 11.03 13.13
CA ILE A 65 -6.71 10.90 12.82
C ILE A 65 -5.83 11.78 13.72
N PHE A 66 -6.42 12.79 14.38
CA PHE A 66 -5.71 13.73 15.25
C PHE A 66 -5.61 13.22 16.68
N ARG A 67 -4.43 13.38 17.27
CA ARG A 67 -4.15 13.03 18.67
C ARG A 67 -4.52 14.12 19.64
N ASP A 68 -4.43 15.38 19.20
CA ASP A 68 -4.62 16.56 20.04
C ASP A 68 -5.44 17.59 19.27
N LEU A 69 -6.75 17.52 19.45
CA LEU A 69 -7.71 18.42 18.81
C LEU A 69 -7.68 19.82 19.44
N PHE A 70 -7.25 19.95 20.69
CA PHE A 70 -7.26 21.24 21.40
C PHE A 70 -6.16 22.17 20.88
N GLN A 71 -5.07 21.64 20.33
CA GLN A 71 -4.05 22.45 19.65
C GLN A 71 -4.52 23.06 18.32
N LEU A 72 -5.66 22.61 17.80
CA LEU A 72 -6.29 23.18 16.60
C LEU A 72 -7.21 24.37 16.93
N ASP A 73 -7.46 24.63 18.21
CA ASP A 73 -8.26 25.78 18.63
C ASP A 73 -7.47 27.08 18.46
N ASP A 74 -8.10 28.05 17.80
CA ASP A 74 -7.59 29.41 17.65
C ASP A 74 -8.60 30.38 18.27
N PRO A 75 -8.39 30.85 19.51
CA PRO A 75 -9.34 31.73 20.20
C PRO A 75 -9.62 33.03 19.45
N VAL A 76 -8.75 33.42 18.50
CA VAL A 76 -8.87 34.65 17.70
C VAL A 76 -9.68 34.40 16.41
N ASN A 77 -9.70 33.16 15.89
CA ASN A 77 -10.48 32.80 14.70
C ASN A 77 -11.61 31.83 15.07
N GLN A 78 -12.86 32.24 14.87
CA GLN A 78 -14.02 31.38 15.14
C GLN A 78 -14.13 30.18 14.18
N ASP A 79 -13.42 30.20 13.05
CA ASP A 79 -13.44 29.16 12.02
C ASP A 79 -12.14 28.34 11.98
N LEU A 80 -12.27 27.02 11.85
CA LEU A 80 -11.14 26.09 11.75
C LEU A 80 -10.51 26.13 10.34
N LYS A 81 -9.49 26.96 10.15
CA LYS A 81 -8.79 27.09 8.87
C LYS A 81 -7.91 25.87 8.56
N LEU A 82 -7.85 25.47 7.29
CA LEU A 82 -7.07 24.32 6.84
C LEU A 82 -5.57 24.54 7.10
N GLU A 83 -5.09 25.77 6.93
CA GLU A 83 -3.71 26.17 7.18
C GLU A 83 -3.32 25.88 8.64
N HIS A 84 -4.22 26.17 9.59
CA HIS A 84 -4.00 25.88 11.01
C HIS A 84 -3.92 24.38 11.29
N ILE A 85 -4.74 23.58 10.61
CA ILE A 85 -4.69 22.11 10.69
C ILE A 85 -3.36 21.58 10.15
N ILE A 86 -2.86 22.13 9.04
CA ILE A 86 -1.58 21.72 8.45
C ILE A 86 -0.42 22.08 9.37
N GLU A 87 -0.42 23.28 9.95
CA GLU A 87 0.68 23.77 10.80
C GLU A 87 0.73 23.09 12.17
N ARG A 88 -0.42 22.85 12.79
CA ARG A 88 -0.51 22.38 14.19
C ARG A 88 -1.02 20.96 14.35
N GLY A 89 -1.54 20.36 13.28
CA GLY A 89 -2.13 19.03 13.31
C GLY A 89 -1.14 17.95 13.71
N LYS A 90 -1.34 17.36 14.89
CA LYS A 90 -0.63 16.15 15.32
C LYS A 90 -1.51 14.94 15.09
N THR A 91 -1.04 14.02 14.24
CA THR A 91 -1.78 12.80 13.92
C THR A 91 -1.18 11.58 14.61
N TYR A 92 -1.96 10.51 14.73
CA TYR A 92 -1.47 9.23 15.23
C TYR A 92 -0.42 8.63 14.28
N ASN A 93 0.57 7.92 14.85
CA ASN A 93 1.63 7.25 14.10
C ASN A 93 1.19 5.88 13.57
N PHE A 94 1.97 5.30 12.64
CA PHE A 94 1.78 3.98 12.06
C PHE A 94 1.33 2.88 13.03
N GLU A 95 1.94 2.76 14.23
CA GLU A 95 1.60 1.70 15.19
C GLU A 95 0.16 1.75 15.71
N HIS A 96 -0.50 2.90 15.63
CA HIS A 96 -1.87 3.09 16.08
C HIS A 96 -2.91 2.80 14.98
N MET A 97 -2.47 2.75 13.72
CA MET A 97 -3.37 2.71 12.57
C MET A 97 -4.30 1.48 12.53
N PRO A 98 -3.85 0.25 12.86
CA PRO A 98 -4.74 -0.91 12.86
C PRO A 98 -5.91 -0.76 13.85
N LYS A 99 -5.65 -0.14 15.01
CA LYS A 99 -6.70 0.11 16.01
C LYS A 99 -7.66 1.19 15.55
N LEU A 100 -7.15 2.28 14.96
CA LEU A 100 -7.98 3.36 14.41
C LEU A 100 -8.85 2.87 13.25
N LEU A 101 -8.30 2.05 12.34
CA LEU A 101 -9.05 1.39 11.29
C LEU A 101 -10.25 0.65 11.89
N TRP A 102 -10.01 -0.21 12.89
CA TRP A 102 -11.09 -0.96 13.53
C TRP A 102 -12.15 -0.06 14.17
N VAL A 103 -11.77 0.86 15.05
CA VAL A 103 -12.77 1.64 15.80
C VAL A 103 -13.59 2.55 14.90
N SER A 104 -13.05 2.96 13.74
CA SER A 104 -13.73 3.86 12.80
C SER A 104 -14.54 3.14 11.72
N THR A 105 -14.16 1.92 11.32
CA THR A 105 -14.80 1.21 10.19
C THR A 105 -15.41 -0.14 10.57
N GLY A 106 -15.10 -0.67 11.76
CA GLY A 106 -15.42 -2.04 12.15
C GLY A 106 -14.46 -3.09 11.58
N GLU A 107 -13.56 -2.72 10.67
CA GLU A 107 -12.70 -3.62 9.92
C GLU A 107 -11.35 -3.89 10.61
N ARG A 108 -10.85 -5.14 10.52
CA ARG A 108 -9.49 -5.49 10.95
C ARG A 108 -8.51 -5.39 9.79
N LEU A 109 -7.26 -5.14 10.12
CA LEU A 109 -6.15 -5.31 9.18
C LEU A 109 -6.09 -6.79 8.74
N PRO A 110 -6.00 -7.11 7.44
CA PRO A 110 -6.07 -8.50 6.96
C PRO A 110 -4.96 -9.42 7.48
N ASP A 111 -3.73 -8.94 7.57
CA ASP A 111 -2.53 -9.69 7.96
C ASP A 111 -1.72 -8.87 8.99
N VAL A 112 -2.13 -9.02 10.26
CA VAL A 112 -1.52 -8.34 11.41
C VAL A 112 -0.09 -8.79 11.67
N ASP A 113 0.21 -10.07 11.42
CA ASP A 113 1.56 -10.61 11.64
C ASP A 113 2.56 -10.00 10.67
N ASN A 114 2.19 -9.85 9.40
CA ASN A 114 3.02 -9.15 8.42
C ASN A 114 3.17 -7.66 8.78
N PHE A 115 2.10 -6.98 9.20
CA PHE A 115 2.19 -5.59 9.68
C PHE A 115 3.19 -5.43 10.82
N GLU A 116 3.19 -6.33 11.81
CA GLU A 116 4.14 -6.25 12.93
C GLU A 116 5.59 -6.49 12.49
N LYS A 117 5.83 -7.37 11.51
CA LYS A 117 7.16 -7.55 10.92
C LYS A 117 7.64 -6.28 10.21
N LEU A 118 6.80 -5.68 9.36
CA LEU A 118 7.12 -4.44 8.67
C LEU A 118 7.36 -3.30 9.67
N ARG A 119 6.49 -3.15 10.68
CA ARG A 119 6.61 -2.11 11.72
C ARG A 119 7.94 -2.20 12.45
N ARG A 120 8.38 -3.42 12.82
CA ARG A 120 9.68 -3.65 13.46
C ARG A 120 10.84 -3.31 12.53
N ALA A 121 10.78 -3.74 11.26
CA ALA A 121 11.80 -3.43 10.27
C ALA A 121 11.91 -1.91 10.04
N ARG A 122 10.78 -1.22 9.82
CA ARG A 122 10.72 0.25 9.70
C ARG A 122 11.33 0.94 10.92
N ASN A 123 11.00 0.48 12.13
CA ASN A 123 11.55 1.05 13.36
C ASN A 123 13.07 0.85 13.47
N ALA A 124 13.56 -0.32 13.08
CA ALA A 124 15.00 -0.58 13.04
C ALA A 124 15.72 0.36 12.07
N ILE A 125 15.23 0.46 10.82
CA ILE A 125 15.82 1.28 9.76
C ILE A 125 15.83 2.76 10.16
N GLN A 126 14.72 3.29 10.66
CA GLN A 126 14.59 4.72 10.95
C GLN A 126 15.42 5.21 12.14
N HIS A 127 15.65 4.36 13.13
CA HIS A 127 16.27 4.78 14.38
C HIS A 127 17.69 4.23 14.58
N PHE A 128 18.05 3.18 13.84
CA PHE A 128 19.29 2.46 14.04
C PHE A 128 19.96 2.14 12.71
N CYS A 129 19.61 1.00 12.10
CA CYS A 129 20.24 0.46 10.92
C CYS A 129 19.30 -0.53 10.20
N SER A 130 19.71 -0.95 9.00
CA SER A 130 19.05 -2.02 8.28
C SER A 130 18.97 -3.31 9.12
N PRO A 131 17.83 -4.01 9.13
CA PRO A 131 17.72 -5.35 9.71
C PRO A 131 18.75 -6.31 9.10
N SER A 132 19.01 -7.42 9.79
CA SER A 132 19.93 -8.48 9.33
C SER A 132 19.79 -8.79 7.83
N GLU A 133 20.90 -9.02 7.14
CA GLU A 133 20.96 -9.39 5.71
C GLU A 133 20.14 -10.64 5.37
N SER A 134 19.82 -11.47 6.37
CA SER A 134 18.95 -12.63 6.22
C SER A 134 17.46 -12.30 5.99
N VAL A 135 17.04 -11.04 6.15
CA VAL A 135 15.66 -10.60 5.92
C VAL A 135 15.53 -10.01 4.52
N ASP A 136 14.69 -10.63 3.69
CA ASP A 136 14.30 -10.06 2.39
C ASP A 136 13.32 -8.90 2.61
N LEU A 137 13.86 -7.68 2.71
CA LEU A 137 13.10 -6.45 2.95
C LEU A 137 12.16 -6.09 1.79
N ARG A 138 12.54 -6.47 0.55
CA ARG A 138 11.71 -6.23 -0.63
C ARG A 138 10.46 -7.10 -0.56
N ARG A 139 10.65 -8.39 -0.31
CA ARG A 139 9.54 -9.32 -0.10
C ARG A 139 8.66 -8.91 1.07
N LEU A 140 9.26 -8.51 2.20
CA LEU A 140 8.49 -8.04 3.37
C LEU A 140 7.58 -6.86 3.00
N SER A 141 8.10 -5.92 2.19
CA SER A 141 7.35 -4.77 1.70
C SER A 141 6.22 -5.19 0.76
N LEU A 142 6.46 -6.10 -0.19
CA LEU A 142 5.41 -6.63 -1.08
C LEU A 142 4.32 -7.38 -0.29
N GLU A 143 4.70 -8.27 0.63
CA GLU A 143 3.73 -8.96 1.48
C GLU A 143 2.85 -7.96 2.25
N PHE A 144 3.43 -6.88 2.75
CA PHE A 144 2.66 -5.82 3.40
C PHE A 144 1.70 -5.10 2.46
N LEU A 145 2.21 -4.63 1.33
CA LEU A 145 1.41 -3.90 0.36
C LEU A 145 0.24 -4.76 -0.15
N TYR A 146 0.48 -6.02 -0.48
CA TYR A 146 -0.49 -6.86 -1.17
C TYR A 146 -1.38 -7.68 -0.25
N ASN A 147 -0.93 -8.06 0.95
CA ASN A 147 -1.79 -8.72 1.93
C ASN A 147 -2.66 -7.72 2.70
N ASN A 148 -2.17 -6.49 2.94
CA ASN A 148 -2.87 -5.52 3.78
C ASN A 148 -3.42 -4.32 2.99
N ILE A 149 -2.58 -3.64 2.21
CA ILE A 149 -2.96 -2.34 1.63
C ILE A 149 -3.85 -2.50 0.40
N ASP A 150 -3.44 -3.31 -0.57
CA ASP A 150 -4.18 -3.59 -1.80
C ASP A 150 -5.66 -3.95 -1.56
N PRO A 151 -6.01 -4.94 -0.71
CA PRO A 151 -7.42 -5.26 -0.46
C PRO A 151 -8.18 -4.14 0.27
N LEU A 152 -7.51 -3.29 1.04
CA LEU A 152 -8.14 -2.14 1.70
C LEU A 152 -8.40 -1.01 0.70
N ILE A 153 -7.40 -0.63 -0.11
CA ILE A 153 -7.58 0.46 -1.07
C ILE A 153 -8.55 0.07 -2.18
N LYS A 154 -8.61 -1.20 -2.57
CA LYS A 154 -9.62 -1.69 -3.51
C LYS A 154 -11.03 -1.51 -2.96
N ARG A 155 -11.26 -1.82 -1.68
CA ARG A 155 -12.60 -1.70 -1.08
C ARG A 155 -13.01 -0.28 -0.75
N HIS A 156 -12.06 0.55 -0.32
CA HIS A 156 -12.37 1.91 0.15
C HIS A 156 -12.25 2.99 -0.94
N PHE A 157 -11.47 2.74 -1.99
CA PHE A 157 -11.16 3.71 -3.05
C PHE A 157 -11.21 3.14 -4.47
N ASP A 158 -11.52 1.85 -4.64
CA ASP A 158 -11.55 1.16 -5.94
C ASP A 158 -10.22 1.14 -6.71
N LEU A 159 -9.10 1.30 -6.00
CA LEU A 159 -7.75 1.32 -6.58
C LEU A 159 -7.12 -0.08 -6.60
N ASN A 160 -6.23 -0.35 -7.56
CA ASN A 160 -5.43 -1.58 -7.58
C ASN A 160 -3.95 -1.24 -7.39
N SER A 161 -3.27 -1.87 -6.41
CA SER A 161 -1.90 -1.48 -6.06
C SER A 161 -0.90 -1.66 -7.20
N ILE A 162 -1.15 -2.61 -8.11
CA ILE A 162 -0.24 -2.91 -9.22
C ILE A 162 -0.10 -1.75 -10.22
N GLU A 163 -1.09 -0.85 -10.28
CA GLU A 163 -1.12 0.27 -11.24
C GLU A 163 -0.17 1.42 -10.85
N TYR A 164 0.48 1.33 -9.68
CA TYR A 164 1.28 2.41 -9.11
C TYR A 164 2.75 2.01 -9.02
N HIS A 165 3.55 2.43 -10.01
CA HIS A 165 5.02 2.35 -10.05
C HIS A 165 5.58 3.53 -10.85
N GLU A 166 6.89 3.82 -10.72
CA GLU A 166 7.47 5.06 -11.28
C GLU A 166 7.63 5.01 -12.80
N ASP A 167 7.89 3.82 -13.35
CA ASP A 167 8.08 3.68 -14.80
C ASP A 167 6.74 3.66 -15.54
N THR A 168 6.25 4.84 -15.91
CA THR A 168 5.02 4.99 -16.71
C THR A 168 5.15 4.53 -18.17
N SER A 169 6.36 4.16 -18.62
CA SER A 169 6.59 3.72 -20.00
C SER A 169 6.33 2.23 -20.21
N VAL A 170 6.31 1.46 -19.12
CA VAL A 170 5.94 0.03 -19.10
C VAL A 170 4.63 -0.15 -18.35
N GLY A 171 3.90 -1.22 -18.65
CA GLY A 171 2.75 -1.62 -17.84
C GLY A 171 3.18 -2.17 -16.47
N TYR A 172 2.21 -2.69 -15.71
CA TYR A 172 2.47 -3.35 -14.43
C TYR A 172 3.03 -4.77 -14.57
N ASP A 173 3.51 -5.15 -15.75
CA ASP A 173 4.04 -6.47 -16.11
C ASP A 173 5.08 -6.98 -15.11
N TYR A 174 6.12 -6.20 -14.83
CA TYR A 174 7.18 -6.61 -13.90
C TYR A 174 6.71 -6.67 -12.45
N VAL A 175 5.78 -5.78 -12.07
CA VAL A 175 5.13 -5.84 -10.76
C VAL A 175 4.37 -7.17 -10.63
N VAL A 176 3.53 -7.51 -11.61
CA VAL A 176 2.77 -8.77 -11.65
C VAL A 176 3.67 -9.99 -11.65
N SER A 177 4.72 -10.01 -12.47
CA SER A 177 5.72 -11.09 -12.50
C SER A 177 6.35 -11.29 -11.12
N CYS A 178 6.79 -10.20 -10.46
CA CYS A 178 7.37 -10.25 -9.14
C CYS A 178 6.40 -10.83 -8.09
N LEU A 179 5.13 -10.40 -8.13
CA LEU A 179 4.10 -10.90 -7.22
C LEU A 179 3.82 -12.39 -7.42
N ILE A 180 3.75 -12.84 -8.67
CA ILE A 180 3.53 -14.26 -9.01
C ILE A 180 4.69 -15.11 -8.50
N ARG A 181 5.94 -14.69 -8.71
CA ARG A 181 7.13 -15.40 -8.19
C ARG A 181 7.14 -15.52 -6.67
N HIS A 182 6.50 -14.58 -5.97
CA HIS A 182 6.34 -14.60 -4.52
C HIS A 182 5.01 -15.21 -4.05
N GLU A 183 4.18 -15.72 -4.97
CA GLU A 183 2.84 -16.25 -4.71
C GLU A 183 1.91 -15.27 -3.97
N LEU A 184 2.06 -13.98 -4.28
CA LEU A 184 1.22 -12.91 -3.73
C LEU A 184 0.00 -12.67 -4.61
N PHE A 185 -1.12 -12.40 -3.94
CA PHE A 185 -2.37 -12.03 -4.58
C PHE A 185 -2.48 -10.51 -4.67
N PHE A 186 -3.01 -10.02 -5.78
CA PHE A 186 -3.24 -8.59 -6.01
C PHE A 186 -4.65 -8.35 -6.54
N SER A 187 -5.19 -7.16 -6.37
CA SER A 187 -6.44 -6.71 -6.96
C SER A 187 -6.26 -6.57 -8.47
N ILE A 188 -7.20 -7.15 -9.22
CA ILE A 188 -7.13 -7.26 -10.68
C ILE A 188 -7.97 -6.11 -11.28
N PRO A 189 -7.36 -5.15 -12.00
CA PRO A 189 -8.05 -4.14 -12.80
C PRO A 189 -9.02 -4.78 -13.81
N ASP A 190 -10.06 -4.05 -14.19
CA ASP A 190 -11.06 -4.58 -15.13
C ASP A 190 -10.51 -4.64 -16.58
N ASP A 191 -9.52 -3.82 -16.90
CA ASP A 191 -8.79 -3.77 -18.16
C ASP A 191 -7.44 -4.52 -18.09
N PHE A 192 -7.36 -5.55 -17.23
CA PHE A 192 -6.12 -6.29 -17.01
C PHE A 192 -5.48 -6.82 -18.31
N SER A 193 -4.22 -6.46 -18.55
CA SER A 193 -3.44 -6.85 -19.72
C SER A 193 -1.96 -6.92 -19.38
N ILE A 194 -1.26 -7.90 -19.98
CA ILE A 194 0.17 -8.17 -19.81
C ILE A 194 0.77 -8.37 -21.20
N THR A 195 1.89 -7.70 -21.47
CA THR A 195 2.56 -7.62 -22.79
C THR A 195 4.09 -7.77 -22.76
N GLU A 196 4.72 -7.91 -21.60
CA GLU A 196 6.20 -8.00 -21.53
C GLU A 196 6.70 -9.29 -20.87
N ILE A 197 5.82 -10.02 -20.17
CA ILE A 197 6.18 -11.26 -19.47
C ILE A 197 5.45 -12.48 -20.03
N ASP A 198 6.13 -13.63 -19.99
CA ASP A 198 5.50 -14.93 -20.17
C ASP A 198 4.84 -15.37 -18.85
N LEU A 199 3.54 -15.12 -18.75
CA LEU A 199 2.75 -15.47 -17.57
C LEU A 199 2.76 -16.98 -17.26
N ASN A 200 2.83 -17.85 -18.28
CA ASN A 200 2.90 -19.30 -18.06
C ASN A 200 4.27 -19.68 -17.47
N GLY A 201 5.32 -19.08 -18.01
CA GLY A 201 6.69 -19.22 -17.50
C GLY A 201 6.77 -18.85 -16.02
N GLU A 202 6.24 -17.69 -15.64
CA GLU A 202 6.23 -17.25 -14.24
C GLU A 202 5.42 -18.19 -13.33
N LEU A 203 4.26 -18.67 -13.78
CA LEU A 203 3.41 -19.59 -13.01
C LEU A 203 3.99 -20.99 -12.88
N SER A 204 4.92 -21.40 -13.74
CA SER A 204 5.49 -22.74 -13.74
C SER A 204 6.19 -23.07 -12.41
N GLY A 205 6.85 -22.07 -11.81
CA GLY A 205 7.55 -22.16 -10.53
C GLY A 205 6.64 -22.10 -9.30
N CYS A 206 5.37 -21.71 -9.46
CA CYS A 206 4.44 -21.56 -8.34
C CYS A 206 3.78 -22.88 -7.93
N SER A 207 3.30 -22.89 -6.69
CA SER A 207 2.53 -23.96 -6.08
C SER A 207 1.21 -24.20 -6.83
N ALA A 208 0.76 -25.46 -6.84
CA ALA A 208 -0.51 -25.82 -7.47
C ALA A 208 -1.71 -25.11 -6.80
N ALA A 209 -1.62 -24.86 -5.48
CA ALA A 209 -2.64 -24.16 -4.73
C ALA A 209 -2.76 -22.69 -5.18
N TYR A 210 -1.63 -21.99 -5.27
CA TYR A 210 -1.59 -20.61 -5.75
C TYR A 210 -2.14 -20.50 -7.17
N ARG A 211 -1.65 -21.33 -8.11
CA ARG A 211 -2.13 -21.33 -9.51
C ARG A 211 -3.64 -21.53 -9.60
N LYS A 212 -4.20 -22.49 -8.86
CA LYS A 212 -5.64 -22.77 -8.85
C LYS A 212 -6.44 -21.58 -8.33
N GLN A 213 -5.97 -20.95 -7.27
CA GLN A 213 -6.66 -19.79 -6.68
C GLN A 213 -6.56 -18.56 -7.58
N LEU A 214 -5.40 -18.30 -8.19
CA LEU A 214 -5.23 -17.21 -9.15
C LEU A 214 -6.14 -17.39 -10.37
N ALA A 215 -6.19 -18.62 -10.93
CA ALA A 215 -7.11 -18.99 -12.00
C ALA A 215 -8.57 -18.67 -11.69
N LYS A 216 -9.00 -18.99 -10.46
CA LYS A 216 -10.35 -18.66 -9.98
C LYS A 216 -10.58 -17.13 -9.99
N ARG A 217 -9.65 -16.35 -9.41
CA ARG A 217 -9.79 -14.89 -9.31
C ARG A 217 -9.85 -14.19 -10.68
N PHE A 218 -9.08 -14.68 -11.65
CA PHE A 218 -9.14 -14.18 -13.03
C PHE A 218 -10.47 -14.54 -13.69
N SER A 219 -10.95 -15.78 -13.53
CA SER A 219 -12.23 -16.19 -14.10
C SER A 219 -13.41 -15.37 -13.57
N GLU A 220 -13.36 -14.96 -12.30
CA GLU A 220 -14.36 -14.06 -11.67
C GLU A 220 -14.37 -12.66 -12.31
N LYS A 221 -13.27 -12.26 -12.95
CA LYS A 221 -13.13 -11.03 -13.75
C LYS A 221 -13.40 -11.23 -15.24
N GLY A 222 -13.82 -12.44 -15.66
CA GLY A 222 -14.00 -12.76 -17.07
C GLY A 222 -12.69 -12.92 -17.85
N LEU A 223 -11.56 -13.02 -17.14
CA LEU A 223 -10.23 -13.20 -17.71
C LEU A 223 -9.89 -14.69 -17.79
N ASP A 224 -9.39 -15.11 -18.94
CA ASP A 224 -8.90 -16.47 -19.14
C ASP A 224 -7.37 -16.48 -19.09
N LEU A 225 -6.82 -16.97 -17.98
CA LEU A 225 -5.38 -17.07 -17.75
C LEU A 225 -4.66 -17.82 -18.87
N ALA A 226 -5.29 -18.86 -19.46
CA ALA A 226 -4.69 -19.61 -20.55
C ALA A 226 -4.59 -18.78 -21.85
N LYS A 227 -5.52 -17.84 -22.07
CA LYS A 227 -5.49 -16.91 -23.23
C LYS A 227 -4.55 -15.74 -23.03
N ILE A 228 -4.40 -15.26 -21.81
CA ILE A 228 -3.44 -14.18 -21.49
C ILE A 228 -2.01 -14.71 -21.65
N ALA A 229 -1.78 -15.94 -21.18
CA ALA A 229 -0.46 -16.55 -21.20
C ALA A 229 -0.03 -17.15 -22.55
N SER A 230 -0.88 -17.13 -23.59
CA SER A 230 -0.60 -17.67 -24.93
C SER A 230 -0.33 -16.60 -26.00
N ARG A 231 -0.18 -15.33 -25.60
CA ARG A 231 0.16 -14.24 -26.52
C ARG A 231 1.67 -14.13 -26.85
N TYR A 232 2.47 -15.12 -26.45
CA TYR A 232 3.90 -15.24 -26.75
C TYR A 232 4.23 -16.63 -27.28
#